data_AF-A0A847NUT6-F1
#
_entry.id   AF-A0A847NUT6-F1
#
_cell.length_a   1.000
_cell.length_b   1.000
_cell.length_c   1.000
_cell.angle_alpha   90.00
_cell.angle_beta   90.00
_cell.angle_gamma   90.00
#
_symmetry.space_group_name_H-M   'P 1'
#
loop_
_entity.id
_entity.type
_entity.pdbx_description
1 polymer ?
#
loop_
_entity_poly.entity_id
_entity_poly.type
_entity_poly.pdbx_seq_one_letter_code
_entity_poly.pdbx_strand_id
1 'polypeptide(L)'
;MDNDILFDSVEEKEATERVLATVRVKTLSQELDQLISEIIKLSSKIDSILEENNFNPRYLEKLGVLENLAPIYLDEDLKDIDFRVKEVIEDYIKRINTRVNLIKNNEILIDELKEKYAIDEEKIVEDINKAKLNIKDFLEQ
;
A
#
# COMPACT_ATOMS: atom_id res chain seq x y z
N MET A 1 -11.81 -36.40 -12.21
CA MET A 1 -10.98 -36.08 -13.40
C MET A 1 -10.44 -34.71 -13.12
N ASP A 2 -9.23 -34.71 -12.58
CA ASP A 2 -8.69 -33.65 -11.75
C ASP A 2 -8.12 -32.52 -12.59
N ASN A 3 -8.30 -31.29 -12.10
CA ASN A 3 -7.96 -30.01 -12.75
C ASN A 3 -6.44 -29.77 -12.95
N ASP A 4 -5.60 -30.79 -12.96
CA ASP A 4 -4.13 -30.68 -13.09
C ASP A 4 -3.65 -30.84 -14.56
N ILE A 5 -4.45 -30.44 -15.55
CA ILE A 5 -4.06 -30.50 -16.99
C ILE A 5 -3.07 -29.38 -17.36
N LEU A 6 -2.90 -28.38 -16.48
CA LEU A 6 -2.09 -27.19 -16.74
C LEU A 6 -0.60 -27.33 -16.38
N PHE A 7 -0.21 -28.29 -15.55
CA PHE A 7 1.16 -28.41 -15.04
C PHE A 7 1.67 -29.85 -15.17
N ASP A 8 2.94 -30.00 -15.54
CA ASP A 8 3.55 -31.33 -15.72
C ASP A 8 3.88 -31.99 -14.37
N SER A 9 3.94 -31.20 -13.29
CA SER A 9 4.17 -31.71 -11.93
C SER A 9 3.57 -30.80 -10.85
N VAL A 10 3.40 -31.38 -9.66
CA VAL A 10 3.03 -30.62 -8.45
C VAL A 10 4.12 -29.58 -8.11
N GLU A 11 5.39 -29.91 -8.33
CA GLU A 11 6.51 -28.99 -8.10
C GLU A 11 6.46 -27.78 -9.03
N GLU A 12 6.09 -27.96 -10.31
CA GLU A 12 5.90 -26.86 -11.27
C GLU A 12 4.72 -25.98 -10.88
N LYS A 13 3.61 -26.59 -10.42
CA LYS A 13 2.43 -25.87 -9.93
C LYS A 13 2.76 -25.01 -8.71
N GLU A 14 3.39 -25.58 -7.69
CA GLU A 14 3.76 -24.86 -6.47
C GLU A 14 4.78 -23.75 -6.76
N ALA A 15 5.77 -24.00 -7.62
CA ALA A 15 6.73 -22.99 -8.05
C ALA A 15 6.03 -21.83 -8.78
N THR A 16 5.06 -22.14 -9.66
CA THR A 16 4.25 -21.13 -10.35
C THR A 16 3.44 -20.29 -9.36
N GLU A 17 2.79 -20.92 -8.39
CA GLU A 17 2.02 -20.23 -7.35
C GLU A 17 2.91 -19.29 -6.51
N ARG A 18 4.12 -19.73 -6.13
CA ARG A 18 5.09 -18.89 -5.41
C ARG A 18 5.56 -17.69 -6.23
N VAL A 19 5.86 -17.89 -7.52
CA VAL A 19 6.24 -16.79 -8.42
C VAL A 19 5.11 -15.78 -8.57
N LEU A 20 3.87 -16.24 -8.78
CA LEU A 20 2.71 -15.36 -8.88
C LEU A 20 2.44 -14.59 -7.58
N ALA A 21 2.54 -15.26 -6.43
CA ALA A 21 2.38 -14.62 -5.12
C ALA A 21 3.47 -13.56 -4.89
N THR A 22 4.72 -13.84 -5.28
CA THR A 22 5.84 -12.90 -5.22
C THR A 22 5.58 -11.66 -6.06
N VAL A 23 5.17 -11.83 -7.32
CA VAL A 23 4.84 -10.71 -8.20
C VAL A 23 3.72 -9.87 -7.59
N ARG A 24 2.69 -10.53 -7.04
CA ARG A 24 1.58 -9.84 -6.39
C ARG A 24 2.04 -9.03 -5.17
N VAL A 25 2.91 -9.58 -4.33
CA VAL A 25 3.52 -8.86 -3.19
C VAL A 25 4.27 -7.63 -3.68
N LYS A 26 5.10 -7.76 -4.72
CA LYS A 26 5.84 -6.62 -5.29
C LYS A 26 4.91 -5.53 -5.82
N THR A 27 3.83 -5.90 -6.51
CA THR A 27 2.81 -4.95 -6.96
C THR A 27 2.13 -4.25 -5.78
N LEU A 28 1.75 -4.99 -4.74
CA LEU A 28 1.15 -4.41 -3.53
C LEU A 28 2.12 -3.45 -2.84
N SER A 29 3.42 -3.76 -2.78
CA SER A 29 4.43 -2.85 -2.24
C SER A 29 4.54 -1.54 -3.04
N GLN A 30 4.49 -1.61 -4.37
CA GLN A 30 4.45 -0.40 -5.20
C GLN A 30 3.16 0.42 -4.99
N GLU A 31 2.01 -0.26 -4.81
CA GLU A 31 0.75 0.40 -4.44
C GLU A 31 0.86 1.09 -3.07
N LEU A 32 1.53 0.48 -2.08
CA LEU A 32 1.77 1.08 -0.76
C LEU A 32 2.58 2.38 -0.89
N ASP A 33 3.67 2.38 -1.65
CA ASP A 33 4.49 3.58 -1.87
C ASP A 33 3.68 4.72 -2.52
N GLN A 34 2.83 4.38 -3.48
CA GLN A 34 1.93 5.35 -4.12
C GLN A 34 0.92 5.93 -3.13
N LEU A 35 0.29 5.08 -2.31
CA LEU A 35 -0.67 5.50 -1.30
C LEU A 35 -0.02 6.42 -0.25
N ILE A 36 1.21 6.10 0.19
CA ILE A 36 1.99 6.93 1.11
C ILE A 36 2.29 8.29 0.47
N SER A 37 2.72 8.31 -0.80
CA SER A 37 2.96 9.56 -1.53
C SER A 37 1.70 10.42 -1.64
N GLU A 38 0.55 9.80 -1.91
CA GLU A 38 -0.73 10.51 -1.95
C GLU A 38 -1.11 11.09 -0.58
N ILE A 39 -0.91 10.34 0.50
CA ILE A 39 -1.17 10.80 1.88
C ILE A 39 -0.32 12.05 2.18
N ILE A 40 0.99 12.01 1.87
CA ILE A 40 1.91 13.15 2.04
C ILE A 40 1.42 14.37 1.26
N LYS A 41 1.00 14.17 0.00
CA LYS A 41 0.50 15.23 -0.86
C LYS A 41 -0.79 15.85 -0.35
N LEU A 42 -1.71 15.04 0.18
CA LEU A 42 -2.97 15.52 0.75
C LEU A 42 -2.73 16.28 2.06
N SER A 43 -1.86 15.79 2.94
CA SER A 43 -1.51 16.52 4.18
C SER A 43 -0.81 17.83 3.91
N SER A 44 0.09 17.88 2.91
CA SER A 44 0.72 19.13 2.49
C SER A 44 -0.31 20.16 2.02
N LYS A 45 -1.39 19.72 1.36
CA LYS A 45 -2.49 20.62 0.96
C LYS A 45 -3.28 21.13 2.16
N ILE A 46 -3.51 20.29 3.17
CA ILE A 46 -4.13 20.74 4.42
C ILE A 46 -3.25 21.81 5.06
N ASP A 47 -1.95 21.59 5.16
CA ASP A 47 -1.00 22.53 5.74
C ASP A 47 -0.96 23.87 5.00
N SER A 48 -0.99 23.87 3.66
CA SER A 48 -1.13 25.11 2.88
C SER A 48 -2.44 25.85 3.19
N ILE A 49 -3.55 25.14 3.33
CA ILE A 49 -4.84 25.75 3.70
C ILE A 49 -4.79 26.33 5.11
N LEU A 50 -4.12 25.66 6.05
CA LEU A 50 -3.93 26.17 7.40
C LEU A 50 -3.12 27.47 7.38
N GLU A 51 -2.00 27.49 6.66
CA GLU A 51 -1.15 28.69 6.52
C GLU A 51 -1.93 29.87 5.92
N GLU A 52 -2.69 29.64 4.84
CA GLU A 52 -3.54 30.66 4.20
C GLU A 52 -4.60 31.25 5.14
N ASN A 53 -5.00 30.50 6.17
CA ASN A 53 -5.99 30.90 7.15
C ASN A 53 -5.37 31.32 8.51
N ASN A 54 -4.06 31.56 8.56
CA ASN A 54 -3.30 31.96 9.76
C ASN A 54 -3.26 30.90 10.88
N PHE A 55 -3.31 29.62 10.52
CA PHE A 55 -3.08 28.49 11.42
C PHE A 55 -1.69 27.89 11.19
N ASN A 56 -1.15 27.24 12.22
CA ASN A 56 0.12 26.53 12.10
C ASN A 56 -0.07 25.21 11.33
N PRO A 57 0.77 24.92 10.31
CA PRO A 57 0.80 23.63 9.63
C PRO A 57 1.23 22.53 10.60
N ARG A 58 0.61 21.36 10.50
CA ARG A 58 0.79 20.25 11.45
C ARG A 58 0.32 18.89 10.94
N TYR A 59 -0.40 18.84 9.82
CA TYR A 59 -0.94 17.58 9.30
C TYR A 59 0.14 16.71 8.67
N LEU A 60 1.18 17.30 8.08
CA LEU A 60 2.34 16.54 7.62
C LEU A 60 3.13 15.95 8.79
N GLU A 61 3.35 16.71 9.87
CA GLU A 61 4.05 16.23 11.07
C GLU A 61 3.31 15.08 11.76
N LYS A 62 1.98 15.13 11.77
CA LYS A 62 1.13 14.03 12.29
C LYS A 62 1.30 12.72 11.53
N LEU A 63 1.64 12.79 10.24
CA LEU A 63 1.99 11.61 9.45
C LEU A 63 3.43 11.13 9.72
N GLY A 64 4.30 12.02 10.20
CA GLY A 64 5.72 11.77 10.46
C GLY A 64 6.00 10.68 11.51
N VAL A 65 5.00 10.26 12.28
CA VAL A 65 5.02 8.99 13.00
C VAL A 65 4.63 7.86 12.02
N LEU A 66 5.40 7.72 10.93
CA LEU A 66 5.13 6.78 9.84
C LEU A 66 5.13 5.31 10.29
N GLU A 67 5.75 5.00 11.44
CA GLU A 67 5.71 3.67 12.05
C GLU A 67 4.31 3.27 12.53
N ASN A 68 3.37 4.21 12.62
CA ASN A 68 1.97 3.94 12.93
C ASN A 68 1.06 4.88 12.12
N LEU A 69 0.72 4.49 10.89
CA LEU A 69 -0.33 5.13 10.09
C LEU A 69 -1.69 5.00 10.78
N ALA A 70 -1.94 5.93 11.69
CA ALA A 70 -3.20 6.09 12.39
C ALA A 70 -4.16 6.98 11.58
N PRO A 71 -5.48 6.74 11.68
CA PRO A 71 -6.45 7.69 11.17
C PRO A 71 -6.24 9.07 11.81
N ILE A 72 -6.35 10.11 10.99
CA ILE A 72 -6.26 11.51 11.42
C ILE A 72 -7.66 12.11 11.54
N TYR A 73 -7.77 13.13 12.39
CA TYR A 73 -9.03 13.81 12.68
C TYR A 73 -8.87 15.33 12.60
N LEU A 74 -10.01 16.03 12.51
CA LEU A 74 -10.03 17.48 12.58
C LEU A 74 -9.66 17.90 14.01
N ASP A 75 -8.71 18.83 14.12
CA ASP A 75 -8.31 19.37 15.42
C ASP A 75 -9.39 20.24 16.06
N GLU A 76 -9.37 20.35 17.38
CA GLU A 76 -10.41 21.05 18.13
C GLU A 76 -10.46 22.56 17.83
N ASP A 77 -9.30 23.19 17.67
CA ASP A 77 -9.17 24.60 17.28
C ASP A 77 -9.71 24.88 15.86
N LEU A 78 -9.82 23.85 15.02
CA LEU A 78 -10.40 23.95 13.68
C LEU A 78 -11.93 23.74 13.65
N LYS A 79 -12.56 23.46 14.79
CA LYS A 79 -14.02 23.21 14.83
C LYS A 79 -14.84 24.46 14.51
N ASP A 80 -14.33 25.64 14.87
CA ASP A 80 -15.00 26.94 14.82
C ASP A 80 -14.51 27.85 13.69
N ILE A 81 -13.67 27.35 12.78
CA ILE A 81 -13.19 28.11 11.62
C ILE A 81 -14.31 28.30 10.59
N ASP A 82 -14.03 29.11 9.56
CA ASP A 82 -14.94 29.25 8.42
C ASP A 82 -15.36 27.87 7.88
N PHE A 83 -16.68 27.66 7.81
CA PHE A 83 -17.27 26.38 7.43
C PHE A 83 -16.75 25.86 6.09
N ARG A 84 -16.48 26.73 5.12
CA ARG A 84 -15.98 26.33 3.79
C ARG A 84 -14.56 25.78 3.88
N VAL A 85 -13.72 26.40 4.71
CA VAL A 85 -12.34 25.95 4.95
C VAL A 85 -12.36 24.61 5.69
N LYS A 86 -13.22 24.51 6.71
CA LYS A 86 -13.44 23.29 7.48
C LYS A 86 -13.86 22.11 6.60
N GLU A 87 -14.86 22.28 5.73
CA GLU A 87 -15.32 21.20 4.83
C GLU A 87 -14.21 20.69 3.91
N VAL A 88 -13.37 21.59 3.40
CA VAL A 88 -12.24 21.22 2.54
C VAL A 88 -11.19 20.42 3.31
N ILE A 89 -10.85 20.83 4.53
CA ILE A 89 -9.92 20.10 5.39
C ILE A 89 -10.50 18.73 5.76
N GLU A 90 -11.78 18.65 6.13
CA GLU A 90 -12.45 17.40 6.45
C GLU A 90 -12.52 16.43 5.25
N ASP A 91 -12.71 16.94 4.03
CA ASP A 91 -12.65 16.13 2.81
C ASP A 91 -11.24 15.55 2.59
N TYR A 92 -10.19 16.35 2.76
CA TYR A 92 -8.82 15.85 2.68
C TYR A 92 -8.51 14.81 3.77
N ILE A 93 -8.98 15.03 5.00
CA ILE A 93 -8.87 14.07 6.11
C ILE A 93 -9.54 12.74 5.76
N LYS A 94 -10.77 12.77 5.22
CA LYS A 94 -11.47 11.56 4.77
C LYS A 94 -10.66 10.80 3.72
N ARG A 95 -10.14 11.52 2.72
CA ARG A 95 -9.30 10.95 1.65
C ARG A 95 -8.02 10.32 2.20
N ILE A 96 -7.36 10.95 3.17
CA ILE A 96 -6.19 10.40 3.86
C ILE A 96 -6.58 9.11 4.60
N ASN A 97 -7.65 9.14 5.39
CA ASN A 97 -8.11 7.97 6.15
C ASN A 97 -8.51 6.80 5.26
N THR A 98 -9.10 7.04 4.08
CA THR A 98 -9.32 5.98 3.08
C THR A 98 -8.02 5.32 2.66
N ARG A 99 -6.96 6.11 2.40
CA ARG A 99 -5.65 5.59 1.98
C ARG A 99 -4.95 4.85 3.10
N VAL A 100 -5.03 5.35 4.35
CA VAL A 100 -4.55 4.64 5.55
C VAL A 100 -5.20 3.26 5.65
N ASN A 101 -6.51 3.15 5.42
CA ASN A 101 -7.20 1.86 5.45
C ASN A 101 -6.75 0.92 4.30
N LEU A 102 -6.54 1.46 3.10
CA LEU A 102 -6.02 0.68 1.97
C LEU A 102 -4.61 0.15 2.26
N ILE A 103 -3.74 0.97 2.87
CA ILE A 103 -2.40 0.55 3.29
C ILE A 103 -2.49 -0.63 4.24
N LYS A 104 -3.28 -0.51 5.32
CA LYS A 104 -3.45 -1.60 6.31
C LYS A 104 -3.97 -2.90 5.67
N ASN A 105 -4.93 -2.79 4.76
CA ASN A 105 -5.46 -3.96 4.05
C ASN A 105 -4.41 -4.61 3.15
N ASN A 106 -3.60 -3.79 2.45
CA ASN A 106 -2.54 -4.28 1.57
C ASN A 106 -1.38 -4.91 2.38
N GLU A 107 -1.03 -4.35 3.54
CA GLU A 107 -0.05 -4.94 4.47
C GLU A 107 -0.49 -6.32 4.96
N ILE A 108 -1.75 -6.45 5.42
CA ILE A 108 -2.33 -7.74 5.82
C ILE A 108 -2.26 -8.75 4.67
N LEU A 109 -2.63 -8.33 3.45
CA LEU A 109 -2.59 -9.21 2.28
C LEU A 109 -1.17 -9.64 1.92
N ILE A 110 -0.17 -8.76 2.06
CA ILE A 110 1.24 -9.11 1.86
C ILE A 110 1.67 -10.18 2.87
N ASP A 111 1.33 -10.00 4.14
CA ASP A 111 1.68 -10.95 5.20
C ASP A 111 1.00 -12.31 4.96
N GLU A 112 -0.28 -12.33 4.58
CA GLU A 112 -1.01 -13.55 4.22
C GLU A 112 -0.37 -14.28 3.03
N LEU A 113 0.06 -13.55 1.99
CA LEU A 113 0.73 -14.14 0.83
C LEU A 113 2.10 -14.71 1.20
N LYS A 114 2.88 -14.00 2.03
CA LYS A 114 4.18 -14.46 2.51
C LYS A 114 4.07 -15.71 3.37
N GLU A 115 3.09 -15.75 4.28
CA GLU A 115 2.86 -16.91 5.15
C GLU A 115 2.33 -18.11 4.36
N LYS A 116 1.32 -17.92 3.51
CA LYS A 116 0.66 -19.01 2.78
C LYS A 116 1.59 -19.69 1.77
N TYR A 117 2.41 -18.91 1.06
CA TYR A 117 3.27 -19.43 -0.01
C TYR A 117 4.73 -19.60 0.41
N ALA A 118 5.07 -19.28 1.67
CA ALA A 118 6.42 -19.34 2.21
C ALA A 118 7.44 -18.68 1.26
N ILE A 119 7.12 -17.46 0.81
CA ILE A 119 7.91 -16.74 -0.21
C ILE A 119 9.32 -16.51 0.34
N ASP A 120 10.31 -17.11 -0.32
CA ASP A 120 11.73 -16.91 -0.07
C ASP A 120 12.32 -16.15 -1.26
N GLU A 121 12.65 -14.87 -1.06
CA GLU A 121 13.13 -14.00 -2.12
C GLU A 121 14.42 -14.51 -2.77
N GLU A 122 15.24 -15.26 -2.04
CA GLU A 122 16.49 -15.83 -2.53
C GLU A 122 16.26 -17.02 -3.49
N LYS A 123 15.09 -17.67 -3.41
CA LYS A 123 14.74 -18.85 -4.21
C LYS A 123 13.83 -18.56 -5.40
N ILE A 124 13.39 -17.31 -5.59
CA ILE A 124 12.53 -16.92 -6.71
C ILE A 124 13.11 -17.35 -8.06
N VAL A 125 14.42 -17.21 -8.27
CA VAL A 125 15.08 -17.60 -9.53
C VAL A 125 14.98 -19.11 -9.78
N GLU A 126 15.08 -19.92 -8.72
CA GLU A 126 14.89 -21.36 -8.80
C GLU A 126 13.43 -21.70 -9.13
N ASP A 127 12.48 -21.02 -8.48
CA ASP A 127 11.05 -21.22 -8.73
C ASP A 127 10.63 -20.80 -10.14
N ILE A 128 11.18 -19.70 -10.70
CA ILE A 128 10.93 -19.30 -12.09
C ILE A 128 11.40 -20.39 -13.06
N ASN A 129 12.58 -20.97 -12.82
CA ASN A 129 13.11 -22.07 -13.65
C ASN A 129 12.25 -23.34 -13.55
N LYS A 130 11.80 -23.71 -12.34
CA LYS A 130 10.91 -24.86 -12.10
C LYS A 130 9.52 -24.68 -12.70
N ALA A 131 9.01 -23.46 -12.66
CA ALA A 131 7.75 -23.05 -13.29
C ALA A 131 7.86 -22.93 -14.83
N LYS A 132 9.05 -23.14 -15.40
CA LYS A 132 9.35 -22.96 -16.83
C LYS A 132 8.94 -21.57 -17.36
N LEU A 133 8.97 -20.56 -16.49
CA LEU A 133 8.63 -19.18 -16.81
C LEU A 133 9.86 -18.44 -17.34
N ASN A 134 9.65 -17.46 -18.22
CA ASN A 134 10.75 -16.68 -18.78
C ASN A 134 11.22 -15.62 -17.78
N ILE A 135 12.40 -15.83 -17.20
CA ILE A 135 13.05 -14.94 -16.21
C ILE A 135 13.01 -13.44 -16.61
N LYS A 136 13.14 -13.13 -17.89
CA LYS A 136 13.17 -11.73 -18.37
C LYS A 136 11.88 -10.97 -18.07
N ASP A 137 10.75 -11.65 -18.02
CA ASP A 137 9.44 -11.03 -17.77
C ASP A 137 9.27 -10.58 -16.30
N PHE A 138 10.18 -11.04 -15.41
CA PHE A 138 10.09 -10.83 -13.96
C PHE A 138 11.25 -10.01 -13.36
N LEU A 139 12.39 -9.89 -14.07
CA LEU A 139 13.56 -9.12 -13.61
C LEU A 139 13.59 -7.66 -14.09
N GLU A 140 12.80 -7.29 -15.11
CA GLU A 140 12.79 -5.92 -15.69
C GLU A 140 11.67 -5.00 -15.12
N GLN A 141 10.88 -5.47 -14.15
CA GLN A 141 9.86 -4.67 -13.44
C GLN A 141 10.36 -4.18 -12.08
#